data_AF-A0A813JC35-F1
#
_entry.id   AF-A0A813JC35-F1
#
_cell.length_a   1.000
_cell.length_b   1.000
_cell.length_c   1.000
_cell.angle_alpha   90.00
_cell.angle_beta   90.00
_cell.angle_gamma   90.00
#
_symmetry.space_group_name_H-M   'P 1'
#
loop_
_entity.id
_entity.type
_entity.pdbx_description
1 polymer ?
#
loop_
_entity_poly.entity_id
_entity_poly.type
_entity_poly.pdbx_seq_one_letter_code
_entity_poly.pdbx_strand_id
1 'polypeptide(L)'
;MYASFKPHQLEHTERLFQKFPKSLQVAFIDSKEVGPSAQNDSIHPAQQQRYYSCLVDSSCGFLSDNRRRPRLEIELPGYPILGDGKGDNQNHALPFSRCFIIQTIDANQGAYFEQMLLLPCALGEFRSSWGGRGIEPRIVGFPEHITSDIGSIGDFAAGAEAAFGTTLQRAYSFLGARMHYGHPDMMNKEFMIQQGGVSKATKTVNLSEDIFAGMDFTLRGEGRNIVHREYFHLAKGRDLGFNTVLTFFSKLAAGTGEQILTRQMLRIGHVFDLPELLSFYYAHAGFYLTQFLLSKSIPLLVYIWLVVVLDDPEQNFHAMDNTDVQESGAVIVAKMLVTQYSWLLVLFILAQTAPLFIQIWLESGIIAAFSRVLKQFFTLAPLHFIFQAKVIGIYISRELLHGGASYVATGRGLPTERRAFIGRQGGLYNDFAALAFYDGARLLTAVLIVALAGGLDVGDKLWSALFWWLFAVFLTITSWLFAPFIFNPYQFAYKHFCGDVRDWREFFLGDRSAHWVRWYESSQLKPGSGLRAAPMEVAIWAAYLASFYTILSEKVHMLSVIFTGDAWFCLRYFLAIIRLLLVLLLFVVVC
;
A
#
# COMPACT_ATOMS: atom_id res chain seq x y z
N MET A 1 -5.16 -9.51 -26.71
CA MET A 1 -4.38 -8.24 -26.78
C MET A 1 -3.76 -8.02 -28.17
N TYR A 2 -2.81 -8.82 -28.71
CA TYR A 2 -2.40 -8.67 -30.13
C TYR A 2 -3.56 -8.92 -31.11
N ALA A 3 -4.39 -9.93 -30.84
CA ALA A 3 -5.62 -10.23 -31.60
C ALA A 3 -6.65 -9.08 -31.62
N SER A 4 -6.49 -8.07 -30.75
CA SER A 4 -7.42 -6.96 -30.58
C SER A 4 -6.76 -5.61 -30.88
N PHE A 5 -5.54 -5.62 -31.45
CA PHE A 5 -4.81 -4.40 -31.75
C PHE A 5 -5.50 -3.59 -32.85
N LYS A 6 -5.53 -2.27 -32.65
CA LYS A 6 -5.93 -1.31 -33.67
C LYS A 6 -4.89 -1.28 -34.81
N PRO A 7 -5.26 -0.83 -36.03
CA PRO A 7 -4.35 -0.82 -37.17
C PRO A 7 -2.97 -0.16 -36.90
N HIS A 8 -2.94 0.97 -36.20
CA HIS A 8 -1.68 1.64 -35.85
C HIS A 8 -0.82 0.84 -34.85
N GLN A 9 -1.44 0.06 -33.95
CA GLN A 9 -0.72 -0.80 -33.00
C GLN A 9 -0.11 -2.01 -33.72
N LEU A 10 -0.81 -2.57 -34.69
CA LEU A 10 -0.26 -3.61 -35.58
C LEU A 10 0.92 -3.05 -36.37
N GLU A 11 0.79 -1.86 -36.97
CA GLU A 11 1.89 -1.20 -37.69
C GLU A 11 3.12 -1.00 -36.80
N HIS A 12 2.94 -0.51 -35.57
CA HIS A 12 4.04 -0.35 -34.61
C HIS A 12 4.69 -1.69 -34.25
N THR A 13 3.89 -2.75 -34.12
CA THR A 13 4.38 -4.11 -33.84
C THR A 13 5.22 -4.63 -35.02
N GLU A 14 4.79 -4.39 -36.25
CA GLU A 14 5.55 -4.77 -37.44
C GLU A 14 6.88 -4.02 -37.56
N ARG A 15 6.91 -2.72 -37.22
CA ARG A 15 8.16 -1.95 -37.13
C ARG A 15 9.13 -2.55 -36.11
N LEU A 16 8.62 -3.05 -34.98
CA LEU A 16 9.44 -3.72 -33.98
C LEU A 16 9.98 -5.07 -34.48
N PHE A 17 9.18 -5.86 -35.19
CA PHE A 17 9.65 -7.09 -35.82
C PHE A 17 10.74 -6.83 -36.88
N GLN A 18 10.61 -5.76 -37.66
CA GLN A 18 11.64 -5.37 -38.63
C GLN A 18 12.93 -4.91 -37.94
N LYS A 19 12.83 -4.19 -36.82
CA LYS A 19 13.98 -3.72 -36.06
C LYS A 19 14.70 -4.84 -35.30
N PHE A 20 13.95 -5.82 -34.78
CA PHE A 20 14.46 -6.90 -33.94
C PHE A 20 14.05 -8.31 -34.45
N PRO A 21 14.38 -8.66 -35.69
CA PRO A 21 13.79 -9.83 -36.36
C PRO A 21 14.18 -11.16 -35.73
N LYS A 22 15.33 -11.24 -35.07
CA LYS A 22 15.86 -12.46 -34.45
C LYS A 22 15.56 -12.58 -32.95
N SER A 23 15.26 -11.47 -32.28
CA SER A 23 15.16 -11.41 -30.81
C SER A 23 13.76 -11.12 -30.30
N LEU A 24 12.91 -10.45 -31.09
CA LEU A 24 11.55 -10.14 -30.68
C LEU A 24 10.58 -11.27 -31.06
N GLN A 25 9.86 -11.75 -30.06
CA GLN A 25 8.73 -12.64 -30.21
C GLN A 25 7.56 -12.08 -29.41
N VAL A 26 6.34 -12.27 -29.89
CA VAL A 26 5.12 -11.81 -29.21
C VAL A 26 4.29 -13.02 -28.85
N ALA A 27 4.14 -13.24 -27.54
CA ALA A 27 3.18 -14.18 -26.99
C ALA A 27 1.85 -13.46 -26.73
N PHE A 28 0.72 -14.07 -27.09
CA PHE A 28 -0.59 -13.52 -26.82
C PHE A 28 -1.65 -14.61 -26.67
N ILE A 29 -2.77 -14.26 -26.04
CA ILE A 29 -3.96 -15.10 -26.01
C ILE A 29 -4.83 -14.82 -27.24
N ASP A 30 -5.14 -15.88 -27.99
CA ASP A 30 -6.13 -15.88 -29.05
C ASP A 30 -7.38 -16.67 -28.63
N SER A 31 -8.49 -16.44 -29.33
CA SER A 31 -9.73 -17.17 -29.08
C SER A 31 -10.43 -17.54 -30.38
N LYS A 32 -10.90 -18.78 -30.49
CA LYS A 32 -11.59 -19.30 -31.67
C LYS A 32 -12.95 -19.86 -31.28
N GLU A 33 -13.97 -19.56 -32.07
CA GLU A 33 -15.28 -20.20 -31.93
C GLU A 33 -15.24 -21.58 -32.59
N VAL A 34 -15.65 -22.61 -31.85
CA VAL A 34 -15.66 -24.01 -32.34
C VAL A 34 -17.06 -24.43 -32.81
N GLY A 35 -18.09 -23.67 -32.44
CA GLY A 35 -19.46 -23.87 -32.88
C GLY A 35 -20.06 -25.21 -32.40
N PRO A 36 -20.99 -25.82 -33.17
CA PRO A 36 -21.72 -27.03 -32.76
C PRO A 36 -20.82 -28.22 -32.39
N SER A 37 -19.61 -28.26 -32.94
CA SER A 37 -18.60 -29.29 -32.69
C SER A 37 -18.13 -29.34 -31.23
N ALA A 38 -18.33 -28.27 -30.44
CA ALA A 38 -18.00 -28.22 -29.01
C ALA A 38 -18.81 -29.20 -28.15
N GLN A 39 -19.98 -29.68 -28.63
CA GLN A 39 -20.78 -30.70 -27.94
C GLN A 39 -20.19 -32.10 -28.05
N ASN A 40 -19.36 -32.36 -29.07
CA ASN A 40 -18.74 -33.65 -29.34
C ASN A 40 -17.30 -33.75 -28.80
N ASP A 41 -16.81 -32.71 -28.11
CA ASP A 41 -15.47 -32.67 -27.55
C ASP A 41 -15.44 -33.24 -26.13
N SER A 42 -14.55 -34.21 -25.90
CA SER A 42 -14.32 -34.86 -24.61
C SER A 42 -13.42 -34.05 -23.68
N ILE A 43 -12.71 -33.04 -24.18
CA ILE A 43 -11.69 -32.29 -23.44
C ILE A 43 -12.33 -31.08 -22.71
N HIS A 44 -13.13 -30.27 -23.42
CA HIS A 44 -13.84 -29.12 -22.87
C HIS A 44 -15.31 -29.11 -23.29
N PRO A 45 -16.13 -30.03 -22.75
CA PRO A 45 -17.52 -30.18 -23.16
C PRO A 45 -18.31 -28.89 -22.90
N ALA A 46 -19.14 -28.52 -23.88
CA ALA A 46 -20.04 -27.35 -23.86
C ALA A 46 -19.40 -25.95 -23.86
N GLN A 47 -18.07 -25.81 -23.93
CA GLN A 47 -17.44 -24.51 -24.09
C GLN A 47 -17.35 -24.12 -25.59
N GLN A 48 -18.13 -23.12 -26.00
CA GLN A 48 -18.26 -22.66 -27.39
C GLN A 48 -17.01 -21.93 -27.93
N GLN A 49 -16.24 -21.31 -27.03
CA GLN A 49 -15.03 -20.53 -27.36
C GLN A 49 -13.80 -21.22 -26.76
N ARG A 50 -12.85 -21.61 -27.62
CA ARG A 50 -11.54 -22.14 -27.21
C ARG A 50 -10.53 -21.01 -27.12
N TYR A 51 -9.63 -21.12 -26.15
CA TYR A 51 -8.56 -20.15 -25.92
C TYR A 51 -7.21 -20.80 -26.19
N TYR A 52 -6.32 -20.03 -26.79
CA TYR A 52 -5.00 -20.51 -27.18
C TYR A 52 -3.93 -19.53 -26.74
N SER A 53 -2.84 -20.04 -26.16
CA SER A 53 -1.60 -19.28 -26.02
C SER A 53 -0.82 -19.41 -27.32
N CYS A 54 -0.55 -18.29 -27.97
CA CYS A 54 0.03 -18.20 -29.30
C CYS A 54 1.36 -17.47 -29.27
N LEU A 55 2.31 -17.91 -30.12
CA LEU A 55 3.59 -17.23 -30.34
C LEU A 55 3.73 -16.83 -31.80
N VAL A 56 4.06 -15.56 -32.04
CA VAL A 56 4.43 -15.03 -33.38
C VAL A 56 5.80 -14.36 -33.36
N ASP A 57 6.46 -14.39 -34.51
CA ASP A 57 7.75 -13.74 -34.75
C ASP A 57 7.80 -13.16 -36.19
N SER A 58 8.93 -12.53 -36.54
CA SER A 58 9.12 -11.89 -37.84
C SER A 58 9.05 -12.85 -39.05
N SER A 59 9.23 -14.16 -38.83
CA SER A 59 9.20 -15.19 -39.87
C SER A 59 7.80 -15.72 -40.17
N CYS A 60 6.83 -15.39 -39.33
CA CYS A 60 5.44 -15.84 -39.47
C CYS A 60 4.75 -15.15 -40.66
N GLY A 61 4.13 -15.93 -41.54
CA GLY A 61 3.32 -15.40 -42.65
C GLY A 61 2.07 -14.66 -42.16
N PHE A 62 1.43 -13.90 -43.05
CA PHE A 62 0.20 -13.16 -42.74
C PHE A 62 -1.06 -14.00 -42.97
N LEU A 63 -2.08 -13.76 -42.15
CA LEU A 63 -3.45 -14.20 -42.33
C LEU A 63 -4.22 -13.18 -43.19
N SER A 64 -5.44 -13.52 -43.59
CA SER A 64 -6.32 -12.65 -44.39
C SER A 64 -6.70 -11.34 -43.71
N ASP A 65 -6.58 -11.25 -42.39
CA ASP A 65 -6.87 -10.09 -41.56
C ASP A 65 -5.62 -9.24 -41.22
N ASN A 66 -4.53 -9.43 -41.96
CA ASN A 66 -3.22 -8.79 -41.75
C ASN A 66 -2.54 -9.10 -40.41
N ARG A 67 -3.02 -10.07 -39.63
CA ARG A 67 -2.29 -10.57 -38.45
C ARG A 67 -1.28 -11.64 -38.87
N ARG A 68 -0.22 -11.82 -38.07
CA ARG A 68 0.72 -12.93 -38.28
C ARG A 68 0.11 -14.26 -37.83
N ARG A 69 0.28 -15.30 -38.65
CA ARG A 69 -0.12 -16.67 -38.33
C ARG A 69 0.74 -17.20 -37.17
N PRO A 70 0.15 -17.70 -36.07
CA PRO A 70 0.90 -18.28 -34.97
C PRO A 70 1.85 -19.38 -35.43
N ARG A 71 3.10 -19.33 -34.96
CA ARG A 71 4.11 -20.38 -35.16
C ARG A 71 3.90 -21.54 -34.20
N LEU A 72 3.60 -21.22 -32.94
CA LEU A 72 3.25 -22.17 -31.90
C LEU A 72 1.89 -21.77 -31.34
N GLU A 73 1.08 -22.78 -31.04
CA GLU A 73 -0.27 -22.62 -30.52
C GLU A 73 -0.49 -23.73 -29.47
N ILE A 74 -0.85 -23.33 -28.25
CA ILE A 74 -1.13 -24.23 -27.13
C ILE A 74 -2.57 -23.99 -26.71
N GLU A 75 -3.41 -25.02 -26.80
CA GLU A 75 -4.79 -24.96 -26.31
C GLU A 75 -4.80 -24.85 -24.78
N LEU A 76 -5.60 -23.92 -24.27
CA LEU A 76 -5.71 -23.61 -22.86
C LEU A 76 -6.97 -24.24 -22.28
N PRO A 77 -6.96 -24.63 -20.99
CA PRO A 77 -8.05 -25.37 -20.38
C PRO A 77 -9.34 -24.56 -20.17
N GLY A 78 -9.32 -23.27 -20.50
CA GLY A 78 -10.39 -22.31 -20.22
C GLY A 78 -9.94 -20.89 -20.50
N TYR A 79 -10.75 -19.90 -20.11
CA TYR A 79 -10.38 -18.49 -20.21
C TYR A 79 -9.16 -18.21 -19.31
N PRO A 80 -8.03 -17.75 -19.87
CA PRO A 80 -6.76 -17.73 -19.13
C PRO A 80 -6.56 -16.51 -18.23
N ILE A 81 -7.43 -15.51 -18.28
CA ILE A 81 -7.31 -14.29 -17.46
C ILE A 81 -8.10 -14.51 -16.18
N LEU A 82 -7.41 -14.92 -15.13
CA LEU A 82 -7.99 -15.24 -13.82
C LEU A 82 -7.94 -14.05 -12.86
N GLY A 83 -6.86 -13.27 -12.89
CA GLY A 83 -6.65 -12.07 -12.06
C GLY A 83 -6.71 -10.77 -12.86
N ASP A 84 -5.84 -9.82 -12.49
CA ASP A 84 -5.73 -8.51 -13.17
C ASP A 84 -4.99 -8.58 -14.53
N GLY A 85 -4.54 -9.77 -14.95
CA GLY A 85 -3.93 -10.00 -16.25
C GLY A 85 -2.40 -9.93 -16.28
N LYS A 86 -1.72 -9.25 -15.33
CA LYS A 86 -0.24 -9.20 -15.32
C LYS A 86 0.37 -10.59 -15.08
N GLY A 87 -0.02 -11.27 -14.00
CA GLY A 87 0.46 -12.61 -13.70
C GLY A 87 0.05 -13.63 -14.76
N ASP A 88 -1.17 -13.51 -15.29
CA ASP A 88 -1.67 -14.35 -16.38
C ASP A 88 -0.80 -14.21 -17.64
N ASN A 89 -0.50 -12.96 -18.04
CA ASN A 89 0.38 -12.61 -19.17
C ASN A 89 1.78 -13.21 -19.02
N GLN A 90 2.38 -13.11 -17.83
CA GLN A 90 3.70 -13.65 -17.60
C GLN A 90 3.71 -15.19 -17.69
N ASN A 91 2.74 -15.85 -17.06
CA ASN A 91 2.71 -17.32 -16.99
C ASN A 91 2.41 -17.98 -18.33
N HIS A 92 1.46 -17.45 -19.12
CA HIS A 92 1.13 -18.08 -20.41
C HIS A 92 2.27 -17.93 -21.44
N ALA A 93 3.19 -16.98 -21.24
CA ALA A 93 4.36 -16.78 -22.08
C ALA A 93 5.52 -17.72 -21.72
N LEU A 94 5.57 -18.25 -20.49
CA LEU A 94 6.67 -19.12 -20.03
C LEU A 94 6.92 -20.36 -20.90
N PRO A 95 5.92 -21.07 -21.45
CA PRO A 95 6.16 -22.22 -22.33
C PRO A 95 6.99 -21.89 -23.57
N PHE A 96 6.95 -20.63 -24.03
CA PHE A 96 7.66 -20.20 -25.23
C PHE A 96 9.12 -19.78 -24.97
N SER A 97 9.49 -19.46 -23.73
CA SER A 97 10.87 -19.14 -23.41
C SER A 97 11.76 -20.39 -23.42
N ARG A 98 12.99 -20.31 -23.94
CA ARG A 98 13.91 -21.46 -24.03
C ARG A 98 15.03 -21.44 -22.98
N CYS A 99 15.25 -20.31 -22.32
CA CYS A 99 16.38 -20.08 -21.42
C CYS A 99 16.08 -20.54 -19.98
N PHE A 100 17.15 -20.85 -19.23
CA PHE A 100 17.09 -21.21 -17.81
C PHE A 100 16.86 -20.03 -16.88
N ILE A 101 17.28 -18.83 -17.29
CA ILE A 101 17.09 -17.60 -16.54
C ILE A 101 16.06 -16.76 -17.29
N ILE A 102 15.07 -16.27 -16.57
CA ILE A 102 14.00 -15.41 -17.08
C ILE A 102 13.97 -14.12 -16.27
N GLN A 103 13.59 -13.04 -16.93
CA GLN A 103 13.39 -11.73 -16.32
C GLN A 103 12.09 -11.16 -16.88
N THR A 104 11.30 -10.55 -16.02
CA THR A 104 10.11 -9.79 -16.40
C THR A 104 10.43 -8.32 -16.24
N ILE A 105 10.07 -7.51 -17.23
CA ILE A 105 10.42 -6.08 -17.28
C ILE A 105 9.14 -5.32 -17.57
N ASP A 106 8.88 -4.27 -16.78
CA ASP A 106 7.74 -3.39 -17.00
C ASP A 106 7.93 -2.57 -18.29
N ALA A 107 6.82 -2.23 -18.96
CA ALA A 107 6.86 -1.49 -20.22
C ALA A 107 7.49 -0.08 -20.10
N ASN A 108 7.60 0.48 -18.89
CA ASN A 108 8.26 1.76 -18.60
C ASN A 108 9.69 1.60 -18.04
N GLN A 109 10.29 0.43 -18.20
CA GLN A 109 11.68 0.18 -17.83
C GLN A 109 12.59 0.02 -19.03
N GLY A 110 13.86 0.33 -18.83
CA GLY A 110 14.90 0.16 -19.85
C GLY A 110 16.26 -0.06 -19.22
N ALA A 111 17.14 -0.73 -19.95
CA ALA A 111 18.54 -0.87 -19.55
C ALA A 111 19.39 0.25 -20.16
N TYR A 112 20.29 0.81 -19.36
CA TYR A 112 21.42 1.58 -19.89
C TYR A 112 22.37 0.65 -20.64
N PHE A 113 23.04 1.17 -21.67
CA PHE A 113 23.98 0.37 -22.46
C PHE A 113 25.12 -0.18 -21.57
N GLU A 114 25.63 0.67 -20.67
CA GLU A 114 26.69 0.36 -19.72
C GLU A 114 26.28 -0.76 -18.75
N GLN A 115 25.02 -0.78 -18.33
CA GLN A 115 24.49 -1.82 -17.45
C GLN A 115 24.43 -3.17 -18.16
N MET A 116 24.14 -3.18 -19.47
CA MET A 116 24.11 -4.42 -20.25
C MET A 116 25.49 -5.11 -20.35
N LEU A 117 26.60 -4.36 -20.19
CA LEU A 117 27.93 -4.95 -20.10
C LEU A 117 28.12 -5.83 -18.86
N LEU A 118 27.32 -5.60 -17.81
CA LEU A 118 27.34 -6.35 -16.56
C LEU A 118 26.35 -7.51 -16.54
N LEU A 119 25.53 -7.68 -17.59
CA LEU A 119 24.57 -8.78 -17.68
C LEU A 119 25.23 -10.17 -17.53
N PRO A 120 26.43 -10.45 -18.10
CA PRO A 120 27.11 -11.72 -17.84
C PRO A 120 27.45 -11.96 -16.37
N CYS A 121 27.76 -10.90 -15.60
CA CYS A 121 27.98 -10.98 -14.16
C CYS A 121 26.68 -11.27 -13.42
N ALA A 122 25.60 -10.56 -13.77
CA ALA A 122 24.26 -10.79 -13.21
C ALA A 122 23.77 -12.23 -13.43
N LEU A 123 23.97 -12.78 -14.64
CA LEU A 123 23.67 -14.19 -14.94
C LEU A 123 24.63 -15.15 -14.20
N GLY A 124 25.84 -14.70 -13.90
CA GLY A 124 26.85 -15.44 -13.14
C GLY A 124 26.46 -15.69 -11.69
N GLU A 125 25.63 -14.84 -11.08
CA GLU A 125 25.10 -15.03 -9.71
C GLU A 125 24.35 -16.36 -9.56
N PHE A 126 23.77 -16.87 -10.64
CA PHE A 126 23.06 -18.13 -10.61
C PHE A 126 23.98 -19.35 -10.49
N ARG A 127 25.30 -19.24 -10.70
CA ARG A 127 26.22 -20.39 -10.63
C ARG A 127 26.40 -20.89 -9.19
N SER A 128 26.49 -22.21 -9.01
CA SER A 128 26.77 -22.80 -7.69
C SER A 128 28.18 -22.47 -7.17
N SER A 129 28.25 -22.28 -5.86
CA SER A 129 29.46 -21.95 -5.08
C SER A 129 30.50 -23.07 -5.11
N TRP A 130 30.06 -24.33 -5.25
CA TRP A 130 30.89 -25.53 -5.16
C TRP A 130 31.24 -26.09 -6.55
N GLY A 131 32.17 -25.44 -7.25
CA GLY A 131 32.79 -25.98 -8.46
C GLY A 131 31.98 -25.80 -9.76
N GLY A 132 31.02 -24.88 -9.78
CA GLY A 132 30.33 -24.44 -11.01
C GLY A 132 29.37 -25.46 -11.64
N ARG A 133 29.06 -26.57 -10.95
CA ARG A 133 28.01 -27.50 -11.36
C ARG A 133 26.72 -27.19 -10.60
N GLY A 134 25.72 -26.64 -11.28
CA GLY A 134 24.38 -26.36 -10.74
C GLY A 134 24.02 -24.87 -10.62
N ILE A 135 22.72 -24.60 -10.45
CA ILE A 135 22.17 -23.25 -10.24
C ILE A 135 21.70 -23.11 -8.79
N GLU A 136 22.21 -22.10 -8.05
CA GLU A 136 22.06 -22.01 -6.58
C GLU A 136 21.06 -20.93 -6.13
N PRO A 137 21.13 -19.66 -6.58
CA PRO A 137 20.01 -18.73 -6.41
C PRO A 137 18.77 -19.10 -7.21
N ARG A 138 17.60 -18.97 -6.58
CA ARG A 138 16.30 -19.13 -7.24
C ARG A 138 15.85 -17.81 -7.86
N ILE A 139 16.11 -16.72 -7.14
CA ILE A 139 15.78 -15.36 -7.51
C ILE A 139 16.99 -14.49 -7.17
N VAL A 140 17.41 -13.66 -8.12
CA VAL A 140 18.44 -12.64 -7.92
C VAL A 140 17.80 -11.30 -8.24
N GLY A 141 17.63 -10.49 -7.21
CA GLY A 141 17.06 -9.16 -7.32
C GLY A 141 18.09 -8.08 -7.54
N PHE A 142 17.70 -7.05 -8.27
CA PHE A 142 18.54 -5.90 -8.60
C PHE A 142 17.80 -4.58 -8.33
N PRO A 143 18.49 -3.49 -8.01
CA PRO A 143 17.87 -2.19 -7.83
C PRO A 143 17.34 -1.60 -9.14
N GLU A 144 16.42 -0.66 -9.00
CA GLU A 144 15.93 0.20 -10.08
C GLU A 144 16.52 1.59 -9.94
N HIS A 145 17.05 2.13 -11.04
CA HIS A 145 17.37 3.54 -11.13
C HIS A 145 16.10 4.30 -11.51
N ILE A 146 15.45 4.88 -10.50
CA ILE A 146 14.20 5.60 -10.68
C ILE A 146 14.46 6.98 -11.28
N THR A 147 13.89 7.26 -12.45
CA THR A 147 13.95 8.57 -13.10
C THR A 147 12.64 9.31 -12.89
N SER A 148 12.70 10.48 -12.25
CA SER A 148 11.56 11.36 -12.02
C SER A 148 12.05 12.79 -11.89
N ASP A 149 11.75 13.63 -12.89
CA ASP A 149 12.26 15.00 -12.94
C ASP A 149 11.19 16.05 -12.60
N ILE A 150 9.96 15.61 -12.27
CA ILE A 150 8.78 16.50 -12.22
C ILE A 150 8.08 16.44 -10.84
N GLY A 151 8.15 17.57 -10.12
CA GLY A 151 7.34 17.84 -8.93
C GLY A 151 7.84 17.20 -7.64
N SER A 152 7.35 17.71 -6.50
CA SER A 152 7.70 17.20 -5.17
C SER A 152 7.19 15.77 -4.92
N ILE A 153 5.99 15.46 -5.42
CA ILE A 153 5.39 14.12 -5.26
C ILE A 153 6.19 13.05 -6.01
N GLY A 154 6.59 13.32 -7.25
CA GLY A 154 7.47 12.43 -8.01
C GLY A 154 8.79 12.20 -7.28
N ASP A 155 9.39 13.28 -6.76
CA ASP A 155 10.63 13.22 -5.97
C ASP A 155 10.48 12.37 -4.68
N PHE A 156 9.34 12.44 -3.99
CA PHE A 156 9.06 11.62 -2.81
C PHE A 156 8.89 10.15 -3.17
N ALA A 157 8.10 9.85 -4.21
CA ALA A 157 7.87 8.49 -4.67
C ALA A 157 9.16 7.84 -5.18
N ALA A 158 9.95 8.58 -5.97
CA ALA A 158 11.25 8.12 -6.46
C ALA A 158 12.24 7.86 -5.31
N GLY A 159 12.28 8.74 -4.30
CA GLY A 159 13.10 8.51 -3.12
C GLY A 159 12.67 7.27 -2.32
N ALA A 160 11.36 7.05 -2.15
CA ALA A 160 10.84 5.87 -1.47
C ALA A 160 11.15 4.57 -2.25
N GLU A 161 10.94 4.56 -3.57
CA GLU A 161 11.26 3.42 -4.43
C GLU A 161 12.77 3.14 -4.48
N ALA A 162 13.62 4.18 -4.51
CA ALA A 162 15.07 4.02 -4.45
C ALA A 162 15.53 3.41 -3.13
N ALA A 163 15.06 3.93 -1.99
CA ALA A 163 15.38 3.39 -0.66
C ALA A 163 14.87 1.95 -0.48
N PHE A 164 13.69 1.66 -1.03
CA PHE A 164 13.16 0.30 -1.09
C PHE A 164 14.10 -0.61 -1.89
N GLY A 165 14.36 -0.28 -3.15
CA GLY A 165 15.14 -1.09 -4.08
C GLY A 165 16.62 -1.28 -3.73
N THR A 166 17.14 -0.60 -2.70
CA THR A 166 18.55 -0.63 -2.27
C THR A 166 18.68 -1.04 -0.80
N THR A 167 18.86 -0.09 0.12
CA THR A 167 19.12 -0.35 1.55
C THR A 167 18.10 -1.30 2.19
N LEU A 168 16.80 -1.17 1.89
CA LEU A 168 15.79 -2.08 2.43
C LEU A 168 15.92 -3.48 1.83
N GLN A 169 16.01 -3.62 0.51
CA GLN A 169 16.21 -4.93 -0.14
C GLN A 169 17.51 -5.62 0.29
N ARG A 170 18.59 -4.85 0.54
CA ARG A 170 19.85 -5.34 1.10
C ARG A 170 19.63 -5.93 2.49
N ALA A 171 18.95 -5.19 3.36
CA ALA A 171 18.62 -5.66 4.70
C ALA A 171 17.72 -6.91 4.67
N TYR A 172 16.69 -6.92 3.82
CA TYR A 172 15.79 -8.06 3.67
C TYR A 172 16.51 -9.30 3.14
N SER A 173 17.42 -9.13 2.17
CA SER A 173 18.23 -10.23 1.66
C SER A 173 19.16 -10.81 2.72
N PHE A 174 19.78 -9.94 3.54
CA PHE A 174 20.64 -10.39 4.64
C PHE A 174 19.86 -11.14 5.73
N LEU A 175 18.66 -10.66 6.06
CA LEU A 175 17.78 -11.27 7.07
C LEU A 175 17.02 -12.51 6.56
N GLY A 176 17.19 -12.90 5.28
CA GLY A 176 16.41 -13.98 4.67
C GLY A 176 14.92 -13.68 4.57
N ALA A 177 14.54 -12.40 4.65
CA ALA A 177 13.16 -11.90 4.59
C ALA A 177 12.80 -11.36 3.20
N ARG A 178 13.72 -11.38 2.24
CA ARG A 178 13.44 -10.92 0.87
C ARG A 178 12.57 -11.94 0.11
N MET A 179 11.60 -11.42 -0.65
CA MET A 179 10.77 -12.17 -1.59
C MET A 179 10.98 -11.68 -3.04
N HIS A 180 10.19 -12.18 -3.99
CA HIS A 180 10.16 -11.66 -5.36
C HIS A 180 9.33 -10.37 -5.42
N TYR A 181 9.89 -9.31 -5.99
CA TYR A 181 9.18 -8.01 -6.11
C TYR A 181 8.88 -7.63 -7.55
N GLY A 182 8.82 -8.63 -8.44
CA GLY A 182 8.68 -8.43 -9.87
C GLY A 182 10.00 -7.96 -10.47
N HIS A 183 9.92 -6.94 -11.31
CA HIS A 183 11.08 -6.38 -11.98
C HIS A 183 12.01 -5.63 -10.99
N PRO A 184 13.33 -5.58 -11.26
CA PRO A 184 14.06 -6.22 -12.34
C PRO A 184 14.65 -7.59 -11.91
N ASP A 185 13.99 -8.32 -11.02
CA ASP A 185 14.51 -9.61 -10.54
C ASP A 185 14.67 -10.60 -11.70
N MET A 186 15.78 -11.32 -11.67
CA MET A 186 16.01 -12.48 -12.51
C MET A 186 15.67 -13.75 -11.74
N MET A 187 15.20 -14.76 -12.46
CA MET A 187 14.59 -15.96 -11.89
C MET A 187 15.09 -17.21 -12.60
N ASN A 188 15.35 -18.27 -11.84
CA ASN A 188 15.60 -19.58 -12.44
C ASN A 188 14.27 -20.22 -12.86
N LYS A 189 14.04 -20.30 -14.17
CA LYS A 189 12.85 -20.83 -14.81
C LYS A 189 12.49 -22.24 -14.34
N GLU A 190 13.47 -23.12 -14.16
CA GLU A 190 13.22 -24.53 -13.79
C GLU A 190 12.48 -24.63 -12.45
N PHE A 191 12.81 -23.74 -11.51
CA PHE A 191 12.13 -23.68 -10.22
C PHE A 191 10.78 -22.96 -10.32
N MET A 192 10.68 -21.91 -11.14
CA MET A 192 9.41 -21.18 -11.35
C MET A 192 8.32 -22.10 -11.93
N ILE A 193 8.66 -22.95 -12.92
CA ILE A 193 7.68 -23.86 -13.52
C ILE A 193 7.18 -24.93 -12.54
N GLN A 194 7.99 -25.35 -11.57
CA GLN A 194 7.60 -26.34 -10.55
C GLN A 194 6.60 -25.81 -9.52
N GLN A 195 6.41 -24.49 -9.44
CA GLN A 195 5.43 -23.85 -8.57
C GLN A 195 4.25 -23.22 -9.32
N GLY A 196 4.16 -23.45 -10.64
CA GLY A 196 3.06 -22.96 -11.46
C GLY A 196 3.30 -21.60 -12.11
N GLY A 197 4.54 -21.07 -12.08
CA GLY A 197 4.93 -19.87 -12.81
C GLY A 197 5.77 -18.88 -12.01
N VAL A 198 5.86 -17.66 -12.54
CA VAL A 198 6.61 -16.54 -11.93
C VAL A 198 5.74 -15.60 -11.10
N SER A 199 4.43 -15.63 -11.35
CA SER A 199 3.45 -14.77 -10.69
C SER A 199 2.21 -15.58 -10.40
N LYS A 200 1.61 -15.44 -9.23
CA LYS A 200 0.46 -16.28 -8.89
C LYS A 200 -0.84 -15.62 -9.37
N ALA A 201 -1.33 -16.07 -10.52
CA ALA A 201 -2.56 -15.57 -11.13
C ALA A 201 -3.81 -16.22 -10.52
N THR A 202 -4.42 -15.56 -9.54
CA THR A 202 -5.72 -15.97 -8.98
C THR A 202 -6.67 -14.80 -8.92
N LYS A 203 -7.96 -15.09 -9.13
CA LYS A 203 -9.04 -14.13 -8.95
C LYS A 203 -9.06 -13.64 -7.50
N THR A 204 -9.11 -12.32 -7.28
CA THR A 204 -9.53 -11.70 -6.01
C THR A 204 -8.56 -11.74 -4.81
N VAL A 205 -7.43 -12.48 -4.84
CA VAL A 205 -6.57 -12.67 -3.65
C VAL A 205 -5.09 -12.33 -3.90
N ASN A 206 -4.67 -12.11 -5.15
CA ASN A 206 -3.26 -11.94 -5.49
C ASN A 206 -3.03 -10.69 -6.35
N LEU A 207 -3.43 -9.52 -5.83
CA LEU A 207 -3.16 -8.22 -6.42
C LEU A 207 -1.65 -7.91 -6.49
N SER A 208 -0.88 -8.47 -5.54
CA SER A 208 0.59 -8.51 -5.53
C SER A 208 1.07 -9.89 -5.94
N GLU A 209 0.86 -10.24 -7.20
CA GLU A 209 1.04 -11.59 -7.75
C GLU A 209 2.49 -12.11 -7.66
N ASP A 210 3.47 -11.21 -7.76
CA ASP A 210 4.90 -11.54 -7.87
C ASP A 210 5.44 -12.13 -6.56
N ILE A 211 5.03 -11.58 -5.40
CA ILE A 211 5.58 -11.94 -4.10
C ILE A 211 5.37 -13.40 -3.72
N PHE A 212 4.29 -14.00 -4.23
CA PHE A 212 3.95 -15.39 -3.97
C PHE A 212 5.00 -16.35 -4.51
N ALA A 213 5.70 -16.00 -5.60
CA ALA A 213 6.81 -16.81 -6.09
C ALA A 213 7.93 -16.92 -5.04
N GLY A 214 8.24 -15.83 -4.32
CA GLY A 214 9.21 -15.86 -3.22
C GLY A 214 8.71 -16.64 -2.01
N MET A 215 7.44 -16.46 -1.64
CA MET A 215 6.81 -17.15 -0.50
C MET A 215 6.76 -18.67 -0.72
N ASP A 216 6.38 -19.11 -1.91
CA ASP A 216 6.28 -20.54 -2.24
C ASP A 216 7.66 -21.22 -2.25
N PHE A 217 8.74 -20.54 -2.67
CA PHE A 217 10.11 -21.08 -2.48
C PHE A 217 10.52 -21.17 -1.04
N THR A 218 10.23 -20.12 -0.27
CA THR A 218 10.53 -20.09 1.16
C THR A 218 9.88 -21.26 1.88
N LEU A 219 8.63 -21.59 1.53
CA LEU A 219 7.90 -22.72 2.09
C LEU A 219 8.43 -24.11 1.68
N ARG A 220 9.19 -24.21 0.58
CA ARG A 220 9.74 -25.49 0.12
C ARG A 220 11.03 -25.89 0.82
N GLY A 221 11.57 -25.07 1.73
CA GLY A 221 12.59 -25.47 2.71
C GLY A 221 14.00 -25.74 2.17
N GLU A 222 14.22 -25.75 0.85
CA GLU A 222 15.50 -26.12 0.24
C GLU A 222 16.40 -24.92 -0.10
N GLY A 223 16.68 -24.07 0.89
CA GLY A 223 17.66 -22.99 0.80
C GLY A 223 17.06 -21.67 0.31
N ARG A 224 16.79 -20.76 1.27
CA ARG A 224 16.30 -19.38 1.05
C ARG A 224 17.31 -18.54 0.25
N ASN A 225 17.50 -18.88 -1.02
CA ASN A 225 18.48 -18.29 -1.91
C ASN A 225 17.78 -17.25 -2.80
N ILE A 226 17.11 -16.31 -2.14
CA ILE A 226 16.58 -15.09 -2.74
C ILE A 226 17.55 -13.98 -2.34
N VAL A 227 18.40 -13.59 -3.28
CA VAL A 227 19.51 -12.66 -3.01
C VAL A 227 19.26 -11.31 -3.67
N HIS A 228 19.90 -10.27 -3.15
CA HIS A 228 19.91 -8.94 -3.74
C HIS A 228 21.34 -8.49 -4.07
N ARG A 229 21.53 -7.91 -5.26
CA ARG A 229 22.81 -7.41 -5.76
C ARG A 229 22.63 -6.02 -6.36
N GLU A 230 23.53 -5.10 -6.03
CA GLU A 230 23.35 -3.67 -6.36
C GLU A 230 24.28 -3.15 -7.46
N TYR A 231 25.20 -3.98 -7.97
CA TYR A 231 26.12 -3.55 -9.03
C TYR A 231 25.46 -3.43 -10.42
N PHE A 232 24.26 -4.01 -10.59
CA PHE A 232 23.49 -3.98 -11.84
C PHE A 232 22.14 -3.33 -11.56
N HIS A 233 21.66 -2.46 -12.45
CA HIS A 233 20.34 -1.85 -12.31
C HIS A 233 19.63 -1.64 -13.65
N LEU A 234 18.31 -1.50 -13.60
CA LEU A 234 17.49 -1.04 -14.74
C LEU A 234 16.88 0.33 -14.44
N ALA A 235 16.80 1.18 -15.46
CA ALA A 235 16.09 2.45 -15.38
C ALA A 235 14.58 2.22 -15.32
N LYS A 236 13.87 3.05 -14.56
CA LYS A 236 12.40 3.04 -14.50
C LYS A 236 11.86 4.46 -14.45
N GLY A 237 11.06 4.80 -15.47
CA GLY A 237 10.37 6.09 -15.52
C GLY A 237 9.26 6.17 -14.48
N ARG A 238 9.29 7.20 -13.64
CA ARG A 238 8.37 7.37 -12.51
C ARG A 238 7.90 8.80 -12.30
N ASP A 239 7.51 9.44 -13.40
CA ASP A 239 6.78 10.70 -13.29
C ASP A 239 5.36 10.41 -12.80
N LEU A 240 5.07 10.72 -11.53
CA LEU A 240 3.80 10.42 -10.88
C LEU A 240 3.17 11.67 -10.27
N GLY A 241 1.89 11.88 -10.53
CA GLY A 241 1.07 12.85 -9.81
C GLY A 241 0.56 12.30 -8.47
N PHE A 242 0.00 13.19 -7.63
CA PHE A 242 -0.52 12.85 -6.29
C PHE A 242 -1.46 11.63 -6.30
N ASN A 243 -2.46 11.63 -7.18
CA ASN A 243 -3.40 10.51 -7.26
C ASN A 243 -2.71 9.20 -7.68
N THR A 244 -1.81 9.25 -8.66
CA THR A 244 -1.12 8.05 -9.16
C THR A 244 -0.24 7.41 -8.08
N VAL A 245 0.46 8.22 -7.27
CA VAL A 245 1.23 7.74 -6.11
C VAL A 245 0.32 7.08 -5.08
N LEU A 246 -0.81 7.70 -4.76
CA LEU A 246 -1.74 7.13 -3.78
C LEU A 246 -2.42 5.86 -4.28
N THR A 247 -2.81 5.78 -5.55
CA THR A 247 -3.33 4.54 -6.15
C THR A 247 -2.29 3.43 -6.10
N PHE A 248 -1.00 3.75 -6.30
CA PHE A 248 0.08 2.77 -6.13
C PHE A 248 0.16 2.23 -4.70
N PHE A 249 0.18 3.10 -3.69
CA PHE A 249 0.18 2.66 -2.29
C PHE A 249 -1.12 1.95 -1.87
N SER A 250 -2.25 2.34 -2.44
CA SER A 250 -3.54 1.66 -2.25
C SER A 250 -3.47 0.22 -2.78
N LYS A 251 -2.90 0.03 -3.98
CA LYS A 251 -2.68 -1.30 -4.57
C LYS A 251 -1.78 -2.15 -3.67
N LEU A 252 -0.66 -1.59 -3.19
CA LEU A 252 0.24 -2.31 -2.32
C LEU A 252 -0.41 -2.68 -0.97
N ALA A 253 -1.13 -1.74 -0.35
CA ALA A 253 -1.79 -1.96 0.94
C ALA A 253 -2.89 -3.02 0.84
N ALA A 254 -3.71 -2.97 -0.22
CA ALA A 254 -4.71 -4.00 -0.50
C ALA A 254 -4.05 -5.35 -0.76
N GLY A 255 -3.03 -5.41 -1.62
CA GLY A 255 -2.30 -6.65 -1.90
C GLY A 255 -1.63 -7.23 -0.65
N THR A 256 -1.15 -6.41 0.29
CA THR A 256 -0.66 -6.89 1.59
C THR A 256 -1.78 -7.40 2.49
N GLY A 257 -2.95 -6.74 2.50
CA GLY A 257 -4.14 -7.24 3.18
C GLY A 257 -4.52 -8.65 2.72
N GLU A 258 -4.55 -8.87 1.40
CA GLU A 258 -4.81 -10.19 0.82
C GLU A 258 -3.72 -11.21 1.20
N GLN A 259 -2.43 -10.81 1.10
CA GLN A 259 -1.30 -11.67 1.46
C GLN A 259 -1.44 -12.22 2.88
N ILE A 260 -1.82 -11.38 3.85
CA ILE A 260 -2.00 -11.76 5.26
C ILE A 260 -3.04 -12.88 5.41
N LEU A 261 -4.09 -12.87 4.58
CA LEU A 261 -5.18 -13.84 4.62
C LEU A 261 -4.89 -15.14 3.85
N THR A 262 -3.72 -15.25 3.20
CA THR A 262 -3.42 -16.43 2.38
C THR A 262 -2.94 -17.63 3.17
N ARG A 263 -3.14 -18.83 2.58
CA ARG A 263 -2.58 -20.09 3.10
C ARG A 263 -1.05 -20.07 3.14
N GLN A 264 -0.39 -19.34 2.23
CA GLN A 264 1.05 -19.13 2.22
C GLN A 264 1.50 -18.49 3.52
N MET A 265 0.86 -17.37 3.88
CA MET A 265 1.18 -16.63 5.10
C MET A 265 1.00 -17.50 6.35
N LEU A 266 -0.14 -18.22 6.44
CA LEU A 266 -0.39 -19.14 7.54
C LEU A 266 0.71 -20.20 7.67
N ARG A 267 1.13 -20.79 6.56
CA ARG A 267 2.20 -21.81 6.56
C ARG A 267 3.55 -21.22 6.91
N ILE A 268 3.87 -20.01 6.43
CA ILE A 268 5.12 -19.31 6.79
C ILE A 268 5.16 -19.11 8.31
N GLY A 269 4.04 -18.70 8.91
CA GLY A 269 3.93 -18.56 10.36
C GLY A 269 4.13 -19.86 11.16
N HIS A 270 3.94 -21.04 10.55
CA HIS A 270 4.22 -22.33 11.18
C HIS A 270 5.65 -22.83 10.91
N VAL A 271 6.27 -22.40 9.82
CA VAL A 271 7.62 -22.85 9.42
C VAL A 271 8.71 -21.97 10.02
N PHE A 272 8.46 -20.67 10.15
CA PHE A 272 9.44 -19.71 10.68
C PHE A 272 9.55 -19.79 12.19
N ASP A 273 10.79 -19.71 12.68
CA ASP A 273 11.02 -19.42 14.08
C ASP A 273 10.70 -17.95 14.39
N LEU A 274 10.71 -17.59 15.68
CA LEU A 274 10.31 -16.24 16.11
C LEU A 274 11.18 -15.13 15.48
N PRO A 275 12.53 -15.21 15.46
CA PRO A 275 13.36 -14.20 14.80
C PRO A 275 13.10 -14.04 13.31
N GLU A 276 12.92 -15.14 12.58
CA GLU A 276 12.60 -15.12 11.15
C GLU A 276 11.22 -14.52 10.90
N LEU A 277 10.24 -14.90 11.73
CA LEU A 277 8.89 -14.35 11.66
C LEU A 277 8.87 -12.85 11.92
N LEU A 278 9.62 -12.35 12.90
CA LEU A 278 9.74 -10.92 13.18
C LEU A 278 10.42 -10.16 12.04
N SER A 279 11.48 -10.74 11.46
CA SER A 279 12.18 -10.17 10.30
C SER A 279 11.26 -10.11 9.08
N PHE A 280 10.50 -11.17 8.85
CA PHE A 280 9.51 -11.27 7.78
C PHE A 280 8.34 -10.31 7.99
N TYR A 281 7.83 -10.18 9.22
CA TYR A 281 6.81 -9.22 9.59
C TYR A 281 7.28 -7.79 9.27
N TYR A 282 8.50 -7.43 9.70
CA TYR A 282 9.08 -6.12 9.44
C TYR A 282 9.23 -5.83 7.95
N ALA A 283 9.67 -6.80 7.15
CA ALA A 283 9.86 -6.64 5.71
C ALA A 283 8.55 -6.52 4.92
N HIS A 284 7.43 -7.01 5.46
CA HIS A 284 6.16 -7.12 4.73
C HIS A 284 5.00 -6.44 5.47
N ALA A 285 4.16 -7.21 6.16
CA ALA A 285 2.90 -6.75 6.74
C ALA A 285 3.07 -5.62 7.76
N GLY A 286 4.18 -5.63 8.51
CA GLY A 286 4.43 -4.71 9.61
C GLY A 286 4.47 -3.24 9.18
N PHE A 287 5.02 -2.93 8.00
CA PHE A 287 5.00 -1.56 7.47
C PHE A 287 3.56 -1.04 7.32
N TYR A 288 2.70 -1.79 6.63
CA TYR A 288 1.32 -1.36 6.32
C TYR A 288 0.43 -1.34 7.56
N LEU A 289 0.58 -2.32 8.46
CA LEU A 289 -0.13 -2.34 9.75
C LEU A 289 0.29 -1.16 10.64
N THR A 290 1.57 -0.77 10.61
CA THR A 290 2.05 0.41 11.35
C THR A 290 1.42 1.69 10.80
N GLN A 291 1.30 1.84 9.47
CA GLN A 291 0.59 2.98 8.86
C GLN A 291 -0.88 3.04 9.31
N PHE A 292 -1.56 1.88 9.33
CA PHE A 292 -2.93 1.78 9.82
C PHE A 292 -3.05 2.24 11.27
N LEU A 293 -2.23 1.68 12.16
CA LEU A 293 -2.24 2.01 13.59
C LEU A 293 -2.01 3.51 13.79
N LEU A 294 -0.97 4.08 13.15
CA LEU A 294 -0.68 5.52 13.25
C LEU A 294 -1.82 6.39 12.74
N SER A 295 -2.48 6.01 11.65
CA SER A 295 -3.64 6.74 11.12
C SER A 295 -4.83 6.74 12.08
N LYS A 296 -4.92 5.76 13.01
CA LYS A 296 -5.99 5.65 14.01
C LYS A 296 -5.59 6.22 15.38
N SER A 297 -4.30 6.26 15.70
CA SER A 297 -3.79 6.71 17.01
C SER A 297 -4.20 8.13 17.36
N ILE A 298 -3.99 9.10 16.46
CA ILE A 298 -4.29 10.51 16.75
C ILE A 298 -5.79 10.75 16.98
N PRO A 299 -6.72 10.31 16.11
CA PRO A 299 -8.14 10.42 16.38
C PRO A 299 -8.58 9.71 17.67
N LEU A 300 -8.03 8.53 17.95
CA LEU A 300 -8.35 7.79 19.17
C LEU A 300 -7.91 8.56 20.43
N LEU A 301 -6.71 9.14 20.42
CA LEU A 301 -6.19 9.93 21.54
C LEU A 301 -6.98 11.22 21.74
N VAL A 302 -7.38 11.91 20.67
CA VAL A 302 -8.28 13.08 20.74
C VAL A 302 -9.66 12.68 21.25
N TYR A 303 -10.18 11.52 20.85
CA TYR A 303 -11.46 11.02 21.36
C TYR A 303 -11.40 10.72 22.86
N ILE A 304 -10.33 10.08 23.33
CA ILE A 304 -10.11 9.85 24.77
C ILE A 304 -10.04 11.19 25.51
N TRP A 305 -9.31 12.17 24.95
CA TRP A 305 -9.22 13.51 25.53
C TRP A 305 -10.59 14.20 25.62
N LEU A 306 -11.38 14.12 24.55
CA LEU A 306 -12.74 14.65 24.52
C LEU A 306 -13.61 14.05 25.61
N VAL A 307 -13.63 12.71 25.74
CA VAL A 307 -14.52 12.09 26.73
C VAL A 307 -14.10 12.43 28.15
N VAL A 308 -12.81 12.41 28.48
CA VAL A 308 -12.36 12.74 29.84
C VAL A 308 -12.67 14.19 30.20
N VAL A 309 -12.54 15.13 29.26
CA VAL A 309 -12.86 16.54 29.52
C VAL A 309 -14.37 16.76 29.67
N LEU A 310 -15.20 16.03 28.91
CA LEU A 310 -16.66 16.11 29.05
C LEU A 310 -17.21 15.44 30.31
N ASP A 311 -16.51 14.41 30.81
CA ASP A 311 -16.87 13.67 32.02
C ASP A 311 -16.40 14.35 33.32
N ASP A 312 -15.66 15.47 33.21
CA ASP A 312 -15.18 16.27 34.34
C ASP A 312 -15.85 17.67 34.42
N PRO A 313 -17.19 17.77 34.56
CA PRO A 313 -17.90 19.04 34.55
C PRO A 313 -17.63 19.92 35.79
N GLU A 314 -17.12 19.34 36.89
CA GLU A 314 -16.81 20.04 38.14
C GLU A 314 -15.31 20.30 38.35
N GLN A 315 -14.44 19.92 37.39
CA GLN A 315 -12.97 19.88 37.54
C GLN A 315 -12.49 19.04 38.75
N ASN A 316 -13.34 18.14 39.23
CA ASN A 316 -13.12 17.29 40.39
C ASN A 316 -13.14 15.84 39.91
N PHE A 317 -12.04 15.39 39.31
CA PHE A 317 -11.89 13.99 38.97
C PHE A 317 -11.70 13.16 40.27
N HIS A 318 -12.81 12.82 40.91
CA HIS A 318 -12.89 12.24 42.27
C HIS A 318 -12.30 10.83 42.42
N ALA A 319 -11.83 10.21 41.35
CA ALA A 319 -11.28 8.85 41.40
C ALA A 319 -9.78 8.78 41.81
N MET A 320 -9.17 9.90 42.27
CA MET A 320 -7.81 9.96 42.84
C MET A 320 -7.74 10.60 44.24
N ASP A 321 -8.69 10.26 45.12
CA ASP A 321 -8.90 10.86 46.45
C ASP A 321 -7.85 10.48 47.54
N ASN A 322 -6.62 10.11 47.15
CA ASN A 322 -5.55 9.72 48.09
C ASN A 322 -4.35 10.69 48.10
N THR A 323 -4.39 11.79 47.37
CA THR A 323 -3.38 12.86 47.42
C THR A 323 -4.05 14.23 47.46
N ASP A 324 -3.60 15.12 48.35
CA ASP A 324 -4.11 16.49 48.63
C ASP A 324 -4.15 17.48 47.45
N VAL A 325 -4.09 17.03 46.19
CA VAL A 325 -4.17 17.86 44.99
C VAL A 325 -5.19 17.25 44.03
N GLN A 326 -6.39 17.84 43.97
CA GLN A 326 -7.36 17.59 42.90
C GLN A 326 -6.79 18.16 41.59
N GLU A 327 -6.37 17.30 40.68
CA GLU A 327 -6.03 17.69 39.31
C GLU A 327 -7.22 17.45 38.39
N SER A 328 -7.54 18.41 37.53
CA SER A 328 -8.61 18.27 36.54
C SER A 328 -8.26 17.20 35.50
N GLY A 329 -9.28 16.59 34.90
CA GLY A 329 -9.16 15.63 33.81
C GLY A 329 -8.36 16.19 32.62
N ALA A 330 -8.44 17.49 32.37
CA ALA A 330 -7.63 18.19 31.37
C ALA A 330 -6.12 18.08 31.67
N VAL A 331 -5.70 18.31 32.92
CA VAL A 331 -4.30 18.19 33.35
C VAL A 331 -3.81 16.75 33.26
N ILE A 332 -4.64 15.78 33.68
CA ILE A 332 -4.29 14.35 33.65
C ILE A 332 -4.05 13.88 32.22
N VAL A 333 -4.96 14.18 31.30
CA VAL A 333 -4.82 13.79 29.89
C VAL A 333 -3.66 14.52 29.24
N ALA A 334 -3.48 15.82 29.51
CA ALA A 334 -2.35 16.57 28.99
C ALA A 334 -1.01 15.96 29.43
N LYS A 335 -0.86 15.54 30.71
CA LYS A 335 0.33 14.81 31.19
C LYS A 335 0.54 13.50 30.42
N MET A 336 -0.50 12.71 30.20
CA MET A 336 -0.42 11.46 29.43
C MET A 336 0.04 11.71 27.98
N LEU A 337 -0.59 12.69 27.30
CA LEU A 337 -0.27 13.05 25.92
C LEU A 337 1.16 13.55 25.78
N VAL A 338 1.58 14.43 26.69
CA VAL A 338 2.92 15.02 26.69
C VAL A 338 4.01 13.97 26.93
N THR A 339 3.82 13.10 27.92
CA THR A 339 4.85 12.14 28.33
C THR A 339 5.01 10.99 27.34
N GLN A 340 3.92 10.50 26.74
CA GLN A 340 3.95 9.28 25.92
C GLN A 340 3.82 9.54 24.41
N TYR A 341 3.13 10.61 24.00
CA TYR A 341 2.64 10.74 22.62
C TYR A 341 3.11 12.00 21.88
N SER A 342 3.70 13.00 22.54
CA SER A 342 4.25 14.19 21.88
C SER A 342 5.28 13.88 20.79
N TRP A 343 6.03 12.79 20.93
CA TRP A 343 7.04 12.37 19.97
C TRP A 343 6.52 11.44 18.87
N LEU A 344 5.27 10.97 18.97
CA LEU A 344 4.73 9.93 18.08
C LEU A 344 4.87 10.31 16.60
N LEU A 345 4.45 11.52 16.23
CA LEU A 345 4.49 11.97 14.84
C LEU A 345 5.93 12.25 14.36
N VAL A 346 6.79 12.77 15.24
CA VAL A 346 8.21 12.99 14.93
C VAL A 346 8.91 11.67 14.66
N LEU A 347 8.71 10.67 15.52
CA LEU A 347 9.25 9.32 15.35
C LEU A 347 8.72 8.67 14.07
N PHE A 348 7.45 8.87 13.75
CA PHE A 348 6.88 8.40 12.49
C PHE A 348 7.56 9.03 11.26
N ILE A 349 7.70 10.35 11.21
CA ILE A 349 8.35 11.05 10.10
C ILE A 349 9.82 10.63 9.98
N LEU A 350 10.51 10.47 11.11
CA LEU A 350 11.88 9.97 11.15
C LEU A 350 11.96 8.54 10.60
N ALA A 351 11.06 7.64 11.01
CA ALA A 351 11.02 6.28 10.51
C ALA A 351 10.77 6.21 8.99
N GLN A 352 9.95 7.11 8.44
CA GLN A 352 9.67 7.18 6.99
C GLN A 352 10.85 7.72 6.18
N THR A 353 11.63 8.64 6.74
CA THR A 353 12.76 9.28 6.06
C THR A 353 14.08 8.55 6.25
N ALA A 354 14.21 7.75 7.32
CA ALA A 354 15.45 7.09 7.69
C ALA A 354 16.04 6.18 6.60
N PRO A 355 15.28 5.31 5.91
CA PRO A 355 15.85 4.46 4.86
C PRO A 355 16.50 5.26 3.72
N LEU A 356 15.84 6.34 3.29
CA LEU A 356 16.37 7.22 2.24
C LEU A 356 17.58 8.03 2.75
N PHE A 357 17.54 8.51 3.99
CA PHE A 357 18.67 9.19 4.61
C PHE A 357 19.92 8.29 4.64
N ILE A 358 19.76 7.04 5.08
CA ILE A 358 20.85 6.06 5.13
C ILE A 358 21.38 5.78 3.72
N GLN A 359 20.49 5.58 2.74
CA GLN A 359 20.91 5.34 1.36
C GLN A 359 21.78 6.49 0.82
N ILE A 360 21.32 7.74 0.95
CA ILE A 360 22.06 8.91 0.45
C ILE A 360 23.33 9.14 1.25
N TRP A 361 23.31 8.87 2.55
CA TRP A 361 24.52 8.98 3.38
C TRP A 361 25.60 8.02 2.89
N LEU A 362 25.23 6.77 2.59
CA LEU A 362 26.17 5.76 2.10
C LEU A 362 26.71 6.08 0.69
N GLU A 363 25.90 6.63 -0.20
CA GLU A 363 26.29 6.90 -1.58
C GLU A 363 26.97 8.25 -1.79
N SER A 364 26.43 9.31 -1.17
CA SER A 364 26.77 10.71 -1.46
C SER A 364 27.28 11.48 -0.24
N GLY A 365 27.39 10.81 0.91
CA GLY A 365 27.88 11.40 2.16
C GLY A 365 26.80 12.10 2.99
N ILE A 366 27.17 12.40 4.24
CA ILE A 366 26.22 12.82 5.27
C ILE A 366 25.58 14.21 5.00
N ILE A 367 26.34 15.12 4.38
CA ILE A 367 25.86 16.47 4.05
C ILE A 367 24.73 16.41 3.01
N ALA A 368 24.86 15.54 2.00
CA ALA A 368 23.82 15.31 1.00
C ALA A 368 22.57 14.72 1.64
N ALA A 369 22.73 13.78 2.58
CA ALA A 369 21.63 13.16 3.30
C ALA A 369 20.82 14.18 4.13
N PHE A 370 21.49 15.05 4.89
CA PHE A 370 20.81 16.13 5.62
C PHE A 370 20.15 17.14 4.68
N SER A 371 20.82 17.52 3.59
CA SER A 371 20.27 18.42 2.58
C SER A 371 19.00 17.83 1.95
N ARG A 372 18.96 16.52 1.73
CA ARG A 372 17.77 15.81 1.23
C ARG A 372 16.61 15.90 2.21
N VAL A 373 16.82 15.60 3.49
CA VAL A 373 15.76 15.65 4.51
C VAL A 373 15.23 17.07 4.65
N LEU A 374 16.12 18.07 4.63
CA LEU A 374 15.73 19.48 4.69
C LEU A 374 14.88 19.88 3.48
N LYS A 375 15.27 19.46 2.26
CA LYS A 375 14.47 19.65 1.05
C LYS A 375 13.09 19.00 1.17
N GLN A 376 13.01 17.78 1.69
CA GLN A 376 11.73 17.08 1.91
C GLN A 376 10.83 17.82 2.89
N PHE A 377 11.40 18.41 3.94
CA PHE A 377 10.64 19.21 4.89
C PHE A 377 10.03 20.46 4.23
N PHE A 378 10.83 21.24 3.48
CA PHE A 378 10.34 22.45 2.80
C PHE A 378 9.37 22.17 1.63
N THR A 379 9.44 20.98 1.05
CA THR A 379 8.50 20.53 0.01
C THR A 379 7.23 19.88 0.58
N LEU A 380 7.02 19.98 1.90
CA LEU A 380 5.84 19.51 2.63
C LEU A 380 5.68 17.98 2.66
N ALA A 381 6.77 17.22 2.56
CA ALA A 381 6.74 15.75 2.66
C ALA A 381 6.00 15.22 3.92
N PRO A 382 6.08 15.85 5.12
CA PRO A 382 5.31 15.42 6.28
C PRO A 382 3.79 15.35 6.02
N LEU A 383 3.22 16.34 5.33
CA LEU A 383 1.79 16.33 4.99
C LEU A 383 1.44 15.20 4.04
N HIS A 384 2.33 14.89 3.09
CA HIS A 384 2.18 13.77 2.18
C HIS A 384 2.25 12.42 2.93
N PHE A 385 3.24 12.22 3.80
CA PHE A 385 3.41 10.96 4.53
C PHE A 385 2.25 10.65 5.46
N ILE A 386 1.69 11.66 6.15
CA ILE A 386 0.51 11.49 7.00
C ILE A 386 -0.72 11.11 6.16
N PHE A 387 -0.88 11.72 4.98
CA PHE A 387 -1.99 11.39 4.08
C PHE A 387 -1.85 9.99 3.48
N GLN A 388 -0.63 9.64 3.07
CA GLN A 388 -0.30 8.31 2.56
C GLN A 388 -0.57 7.23 3.62
N ALA A 389 -0.20 7.48 4.89
CA ALA A 389 -0.49 6.58 6.00
C ALA A 389 -2.00 6.31 6.16
N LYS A 390 -2.81 7.36 6.05
CA LYS A 390 -4.28 7.28 6.11
C LYS A 390 -4.84 6.44 4.96
N VAL A 391 -4.38 6.68 3.73
CA VAL A 391 -4.80 5.91 2.56
C VAL A 391 -4.42 4.45 2.73
N ILE A 392 -3.16 4.14 3.05
CA ILE A 392 -2.69 2.78 3.31
C ILE A 392 -3.55 2.10 4.38
N GLY A 393 -3.78 2.79 5.50
CA GLY A 393 -4.57 2.28 6.62
C GLY A 393 -5.99 1.89 6.24
N ILE A 394 -6.64 2.68 5.39
CA ILE A 394 -7.99 2.37 4.91
C ILE A 394 -7.99 1.12 4.04
N TYR A 395 -7.11 1.05 3.04
CA TYR A 395 -7.10 -0.07 2.11
C TYR A 395 -6.73 -1.39 2.77
N ILE A 396 -5.75 -1.41 3.68
CA ILE A 396 -5.44 -2.64 4.43
C ILE A 396 -6.60 -3.06 5.34
N SER A 397 -7.25 -2.12 6.04
CA SER A 397 -8.39 -2.44 6.92
C SER A 397 -9.61 -2.94 6.15
N ARG A 398 -9.91 -2.35 4.99
CA ARG A 398 -11.04 -2.76 4.15
C ARG A 398 -10.82 -4.17 3.63
N GLU A 399 -9.60 -4.45 3.20
CA GLU A 399 -9.25 -5.77 2.69
C GLU A 399 -9.33 -6.84 3.77
N LEU A 400 -8.81 -6.58 4.97
CA LEU A 400 -8.89 -7.53 6.07
C LEU A 400 -10.34 -7.82 6.51
N LEU A 401 -11.23 -6.83 6.46
CA LEU A 401 -12.61 -6.95 6.93
C LEU A 401 -13.58 -7.52 5.88
N HIS A 402 -13.48 -7.05 4.63
CA HIS A 402 -14.45 -7.36 3.59
C HIS A 402 -13.88 -8.27 2.50
N GLY A 403 -12.55 -8.32 2.38
CA GLY A 403 -11.86 -8.93 1.26
C GLY A 403 -12.23 -8.33 -0.09
N GLY A 404 -11.59 -8.85 -1.14
CA GLY A 404 -12.01 -8.63 -2.51
C GLY A 404 -11.43 -7.38 -3.16
N ALA A 405 -10.14 -7.11 -2.96
CA ALA A 405 -9.45 -6.03 -3.65
C ALA A 405 -9.70 -6.16 -5.17
N SER A 406 -10.42 -5.18 -5.70
CA SER A 406 -10.55 -5.01 -7.14
C SER A 406 -9.66 -3.86 -7.54
N TYR A 407 -8.73 -4.10 -8.47
CA TYR A 407 -7.94 -3.02 -9.05
C TYR A 407 -8.88 -2.04 -9.77
N VAL A 408 -9.08 -0.86 -9.17
CA VAL A 408 -9.75 0.24 -9.85
C VAL A 408 -8.71 0.90 -10.74
N ALA A 409 -8.76 0.58 -12.03
CA ALA A 409 -7.91 1.16 -13.05
C ALA A 409 -8.23 2.65 -13.23
N THR A 410 -7.72 3.51 -12.35
CA THR A 410 -7.59 4.93 -12.64
C THR A 410 -6.40 5.08 -13.57
N GLY A 411 -6.63 5.45 -14.83
CA GLY A 411 -5.56 5.56 -15.84
C GLY A 411 -4.36 6.38 -15.35
N ARG A 412 -3.16 6.08 -15.89
CA ARG A 412 -1.96 6.91 -15.66
C ARG A 412 -2.13 8.23 -16.44
N GLY A 413 -2.76 9.22 -15.81
CA GLY A 413 -2.81 10.60 -16.31
C GLY A 413 -1.41 11.24 -16.30
N LEU A 414 -1.29 12.42 -16.91
CA LEU A 414 -0.01 13.14 -16.85
C LEU A 414 0.25 13.63 -15.41
N PRO A 415 1.50 13.60 -14.92
CA PRO A 415 1.84 14.08 -13.56
C PRO A 415 1.47 15.55 -13.33
N THR A 416 1.51 16.34 -14.40
CA THR A 416 1.17 17.77 -14.42
C THR A 416 -0.31 18.02 -14.67
N GLU A 417 -1.10 16.97 -14.91
CA GLU A 417 -2.53 17.10 -15.15
C GLU A 417 -3.23 17.45 -13.84
N ARG A 418 -3.92 18.59 -13.87
CA ARG A 418 -4.71 19.07 -12.76
C ARG A 418 -6.01 18.27 -12.67
N ARG A 419 -6.34 17.80 -11.46
CA ARG A 419 -7.67 17.25 -11.17
C ARG A 419 -8.64 18.37 -10.74
N ALA A 420 -9.86 18.39 -11.25
CA ALA A 420 -10.88 19.35 -10.83
C ALA A 420 -11.42 19.02 -9.42
N PHE A 421 -12.07 19.99 -8.75
CA PHE A 421 -12.76 19.75 -7.49
C PHE A 421 -13.79 18.63 -7.62
N ILE A 422 -14.67 18.75 -8.62
CA ILE A 422 -15.65 17.74 -9.04
C ILE A 422 -15.59 17.62 -10.55
N GLY A 423 -15.53 16.39 -11.06
CA GLY A 423 -15.53 16.12 -12.50
C GLY A 423 -16.46 14.96 -12.86
N ARG A 424 -16.79 14.86 -14.16
CA ARG A 424 -17.72 13.86 -14.70
C ARG A 424 -17.27 12.41 -14.50
N GLN A 425 -15.97 12.16 -14.34
CA GLN A 425 -15.38 10.83 -14.17
C GLN A 425 -14.47 10.75 -12.92
N GLY A 426 -14.66 11.65 -11.94
CA GLY A 426 -13.80 11.76 -10.75
C GLY A 426 -13.42 13.22 -10.45
N GLY A 427 -12.90 13.50 -9.26
CA GLY A 427 -12.57 14.84 -8.79
C GLY A 427 -12.11 14.81 -7.34
N LEU A 428 -11.28 15.77 -6.92
CA LEU A 428 -10.63 15.77 -5.60
C LEU A 428 -11.61 15.48 -4.45
N TYR A 429 -12.82 16.05 -4.49
CA TYR A 429 -13.86 15.75 -3.51
C TYR A 429 -14.39 14.32 -3.63
N ASN A 430 -14.79 13.91 -4.83
CA ASN A 430 -15.37 12.58 -5.07
C ASN A 430 -14.40 11.45 -4.66
N ASP A 431 -13.11 11.63 -4.90
CA ASP A 431 -12.08 10.63 -4.63
C ASP A 431 -11.68 10.58 -3.14
N PHE A 432 -11.57 11.74 -2.47
CA PHE A 432 -10.98 11.82 -1.13
C PHE A 432 -11.97 12.13 0.00
N ALA A 433 -13.23 12.46 -0.29
CA ALA A 433 -14.22 12.81 0.74
C ALA A 433 -14.42 11.68 1.76
N ALA A 434 -14.67 10.46 1.26
CA ALA A 434 -14.88 9.27 2.08
C ALA A 434 -13.58 8.69 2.66
N LEU A 435 -12.43 9.02 2.06
CA LEU A 435 -11.13 8.51 2.50
C LEU A 435 -10.51 9.38 3.61
N ALA A 436 -10.60 10.70 3.51
CA ALA A 436 -9.88 11.60 4.41
C ALA A 436 -10.70 12.81 4.87
N PHE A 437 -11.51 13.45 4.01
CA PHE A 437 -12.10 14.74 4.38
C PHE A 437 -13.09 14.66 5.53
N TYR A 438 -13.98 13.67 5.54
CA TYR A 438 -14.92 13.51 6.65
C TYR A 438 -14.21 13.21 7.97
N ASP A 439 -13.17 12.37 7.95
CA ASP A 439 -12.42 12.05 9.16
C ASP A 439 -11.56 13.24 9.64
N GLY A 440 -11.01 14.03 8.71
CA GLY A 440 -10.31 15.27 9.03
C GLY A 440 -11.24 16.32 9.63
N ALA A 441 -12.45 16.47 9.10
CA ALA A 441 -13.46 17.37 9.63
C ALA A 441 -13.95 16.93 11.02
N ARG A 442 -14.22 15.62 11.22
CA ARG A 442 -14.57 15.06 12.53
C ARG A 442 -13.47 15.28 13.56
N LEU A 443 -12.21 15.07 13.18
CA LEU A 443 -11.06 15.31 14.05
C LEU A 443 -10.95 16.79 14.43
N LEU A 444 -11.11 17.70 13.47
CA LEU A 444 -11.14 19.14 13.74
C LEU A 444 -12.27 19.51 14.71
N THR A 445 -13.50 19.03 14.46
CA THR A 445 -14.63 19.28 15.35
C THR A 445 -14.36 18.74 16.76
N ALA A 446 -13.82 17.53 16.89
CA ALA A 446 -13.49 16.95 18.20
C ALA A 446 -12.47 17.81 18.97
N VAL A 447 -11.42 18.30 18.30
CA VAL A 447 -10.42 19.20 18.90
C VAL A 447 -11.04 20.53 19.30
N LEU A 448 -11.94 21.09 18.49
CA LEU A 448 -12.64 22.32 18.84
C LEU A 448 -13.53 22.13 20.07
N ILE A 449 -14.23 21.00 20.18
CA ILE A 449 -15.04 20.71 21.38
C ILE A 449 -14.14 20.53 22.60
N VAL A 450 -13.02 19.83 22.50
CA VAL A 450 -12.02 19.71 23.57
C VAL A 450 -11.56 21.08 24.05
N ALA A 451 -11.24 21.99 23.11
CA ALA A 451 -10.80 23.34 23.43
C ALA A 451 -11.92 24.16 24.12
N LEU A 452 -13.16 24.07 23.64
CA LEU A 452 -14.31 24.76 24.22
C LEU A 452 -14.72 24.21 25.59
N ALA A 453 -14.48 22.92 25.84
CA ALA A 453 -14.79 22.25 27.10
C ALA A 453 -13.68 22.44 28.17
N GLY A 454 -12.70 23.33 27.93
CA GLY A 454 -11.63 23.62 28.90
C GLY A 454 -10.48 22.60 28.91
N GLY A 455 -10.38 21.72 27.90
CA GLY A 455 -9.32 20.72 27.81
C GLY A 455 -7.91 21.30 27.67
N LEU A 456 -7.80 22.60 27.34
CA LEU A 456 -6.54 23.33 27.20
C LEU A 456 -6.18 24.17 28.43
N ASP A 457 -7.03 24.19 29.47
CA ASP A 457 -6.82 24.97 30.70
C ASP A 457 -5.81 24.27 31.61
N VAL A 458 -4.55 24.23 31.15
CA VAL A 458 -3.42 23.60 31.83
C VAL A 458 -2.35 24.64 32.14
N GLY A 459 -1.65 24.50 33.27
CA GLY A 459 -0.62 25.45 33.69
C GLY A 459 0.52 25.63 32.67
N ASP A 460 1.16 26.80 32.66
CA ASP A 460 2.10 27.28 31.64
C ASP A 460 3.19 26.27 31.23
N LYS A 461 3.76 25.55 32.20
CA LYS A 461 4.81 24.55 31.93
C LYS A 461 4.28 23.39 31.10
N LEU A 462 3.08 22.89 31.41
CA LEU A 462 2.46 21.77 30.70
C LEU A 462 1.98 22.20 29.32
N TRP A 463 1.50 23.45 29.19
CA TRP A 463 1.08 24.02 27.91
C TRP A 463 2.21 24.02 26.88
N SER A 464 3.42 24.43 27.28
CA SER A 464 4.59 24.45 26.38
C SER A 464 4.94 23.07 25.81
N ALA A 465 4.71 22.00 26.58
CA ALA A 465 4.96 20.64 26.16
C ALA A 465 3.79 20.05 25.36
N LEU A 466 2.56 20.47 25.68
CA LEU A 466 1.32 20.11 24.95
C LEU A 466 1.29 20.71 23.55
N PHE A 467 2.00 21.83 23.31
CA PHE A 467 2.15 22.43 21.99
C PHE A 467 2.61 21.44 20.93
N TRP A 468 3.58 20.57 21.22
CA TRP A 468 4.08 19.59 20.26
C TRP A 468 3.04 18.53 19.89
N TRP A 469 2.25 18.11 20.86
CA TRP A 469 1.10 17.23 20.62
C TRP A 469 0.04 17.93 19.75
N LEU A 470 -0.34 19.17 20.10
CA LEU A 470 -1.29 19.97 19.31
C LEU A 470 -0.79 20.23 17.89
N PHE A 471 0.51 20.45 17.72
CA PHE A 471 1.14 20.59 16.42
C PHE A 471 1.02 19.29 15.59
N ALA A 472 1.18 18.13 16.22
CA ALA A 472 0.97 16.84 15.55
C ALA A 472 -0.49 16.63 15.11
N VAL A 473 -1.44 17.00 15.97
CA VAL A 473 -2.88 16.98 15.67
C VAL A 473 -3.20 17.94 14.52
N PHE A 474 -2.66 19.16 14.57
CA PHE A 474 -2.81 20.18 13.52
C PHE A 474 -2.26 19.71 12.18
N LEU A 475 -1.05 19.13 12.14
CA LEU A 475 -0.47 18.57 10.92
C LEU A 475 -1.33 17.44 10.36
N THR A 476 -1.93 16.61 11.22
CA THR A 476 -2.80 15.51 10.80
C THR A 476 -4.10 16.02 10.18
N ILE A 477 -4.78 16.97 10.83
CA ILE A 477 -5.98 17.62 10.29
C ILE A 477 -5.65 18.30 8.96
N THR A 478 -4.54 19.06 8.92
CA THR A 478 -4.12 19.79 7.72
C THR A 478 -3.81 18.84 6.58
N SER A 479 -3.11 17.75 6.85
CA SER A 479 -2.83 16.70 5.87
C SER A 479 -4.12 16.11 5.32
N TRP A 480 -5.04 15.64 6.18
CA TRP A 480 -6.26 14.95 5.75
C TRP A 480 -7.22 15.84 4.98
N LEU A 481 -7.30 17.13 5.32
CA LEU A 481 -8.19 18.08 4.64
C LEU A 481 -7.56 18.70 3.39
N PHE A 482 -6.27 19.00 3.41
CA PHE A 482 -5.66 19.89 2.42
C PHE A 482 -4.60 19.24 1.52
N ALA A 483 -4.04 18.07 1.85
CA ALA A 483 -2.99 17.45 1.02
C ALA A 483 -3.43 17.24 -0.45
N PRO A 484 -4.65 16.74 -0.76
CA PRO A 484 -5.09 16.61 -2.15
C PRO A 484 -5.15 17.92 -2.93
N PHE A 485 -5.34 19.05 -2.26
CA PHE A 485 -5.37 20.37 -2.88
C PHE A 485 -3.96 20.97 -3.00
N ILE A 486 -3.14 20.84 -1.95
CA ILE A 486 -1.77 21.36 -1.90
C ILE A 486 -0.91 20.72 -3.01
N PHE A 487 -1.07 19.42 -3.23
CA PHE A 487 -0.28 18.67 -4.22
C PHE A 487 -0.94 18.55 -5.59
N ASN A 488 -2.06 19.26 -5.83
CA ASN A 488 -2.69 19.29 -7.15
C ASN A 488 -2.05 20.39 -8.02
N PRO A 489 -1.55 20.07 -9.23
CA PRO A 489 -0.97 21.06 -10.13
C PRO A 489 -1.89 22.23 -10.41
N TYR A 490 -1.36 23.46 -10.40
CA TYR A 490 -2.09 24.70 -10.68
C TYR A 490 -3.35 24.94 -9.81
N GLN A 491 -3.47 24.29 -8.64
CA GLN A 491 -4.67 24.39 -7.80
C GLN A 491 -5.04 25.84 -7.44
N PHE A 492 -4.04 26.66 -7.15
CA PHE A 492 -4.22 28.05 -6.72
C PHE A 492 -4.10 29.07 -7.88
N ALA A 493 -4.04 28.62 -9.13
CA ALA A 493 -4.10 29.52 -10.27
C ALA A 493 -5.51 30.13 -10.35
N TYR A 494 -5.60 31.45 -10.41
CA TYR A 494 -6.86 32.22 -10.27
C TYR A 494 -8.02 31.65 -11.10
N LYS A 495 -7.80 31.40 -12.40
CA LYS A 495 -8.83 30.86 -13.31
C LYS A 495 -9.37 29.51 -12.85
N HIS A 496 -8.49 28.61 -12.43
CA HIS A 496 -8.86 27.26 -12.00
C HIS A 496 -9.50 27.27 -10.62
N PHE A 497 -8.97 28.07 -9.69
CA PHE A 497 -9.52 28.24 -8.36
C PHE A 497 -10.94 28.82 -8.39
N CYS A 498 -11.18 29.87 -9.17
CA CYS A 498 -12.53 30.42 -9.33
C CYS A 498 -13.51 29.42 -9.97
N GLY A 499 -13.02 28.55 -10.87
CA GLY A 499 -13.79 27.44 -11.42
C GLY A 499 -14.19 26.44 -10.33
N ASP A 500 -13.22 25.97 -9.53
CA ASP A 500 -13.48 25.03 -8.43
C ASP A 500 -14.44 25.59 -7.38
N VAL A 501 -14.34 26.88 -7.04
CA VAL A 501 -15.27 27.53 -6.10
C VAL A 501 -16.70 27.56 -6.66
N ARG A 502 -16.85 27.76 -7.98
CA ARG A 502 -18.14 27.68 -8.66
C ARG A 502 -18.67 26.25 -8.63
N ASP A 503 -17.85 25.27 -8.97
CA ASP A 503 -18.20 23.85 -8.96
C ASP A 503 -18.59 23.38 -7.56
N TRP A 504 -17.85 23.81 -6.53
CA TRP A 504 -18.18 23.57 -5.12
C TRP A 504 -19.56 24.15 -4.76
N ARG A 505 -19.80 25.42 -5.11
CA ARG A 505 -21.08 26.09 -4.84
C ARG A 505 -22.23 25.36 -5.55
N GLU A 506 -22.06 25.02 -6.82
CA GLU A 506 -23.08 24.34 -7.62
C GLU A 506 -23.35 22.92 -7.10
N PHE A 507 -22.32 22.20 -6.65
CA PHE A 507 -22.50 20.86 -6.11
C PHE A 507 -23.27 20.81 -4.80
N PHE A 508 -22.95 21.71 -3.86
CA PHE A 508 -23.57 21.73 -2.53
C PHE A 508 -24.89 22.52 -2.50
N LEU A 509 -24.99 23.62 -3.25
CA LEU A 509 -26.10 24.57 -3.16
C LEU A 509 -26.93 24.66 -4.46
N GLY A 510 -26.43 24.12 -5.56
CA GLY A 510 -27.15 24.08 -6.83
C GLY A 510 -28.31 23.08 -6.79
N ASP A 511 -29.36 23.40 -7.54
CA ASP A 511 -30.57 22.57 -7.70
C ASP A 511 -31.09 21.94 -6.39
N ARG A 512 -31.22 22.77 -5.34
CA ARG A 512 -31.63 22.33 -3.98
C ARG A 512 -30.81 21.14 -3.45
N SER A 513 -29.48 21.21 -3.61
CA SER A 513 -28.49 20.19 -3.21
C SER A 513 -28.65 18.81 -3.86
N ALA A 514 -29.42 18.70 -4.95
CA ALA A 514 -29.67 17.43 -5.63
C ALA A 514 -28.39 16.73 -6.12
N HIS A 515 -27.36 17.50 -6.52
CA HIS A 515 -26.09 16.95 -6.98
C HIS A 515 -25.33 16.23 -5.86
N TRP A 516 -25.20 16.86 -4.69
CA TRP A 516 -24.60 16.23 -3.52
C TRP A 516 -25.41 15.03 -3.05
N VAL A 517 -26.74 15.13 -3.00
CA VAL A 517 -27.61 14.01 -2.59
C VAL A 517 -27.39 12.80 -3.51
N ARG A 518 -27.46 13.00 -4.84
CA ARG A 518 -27.20 11.92 -5.81
C ARG A 518 -25.81 11.30 -5.64
N TRP A 519 -24.78 12.13 -5.47
CA TRP A 519 -23.43 11.63 -5.23
C TRP A 519 -23.38 10.79 -3.94
N TYR A 520 -23.92 11.31 -2.84
CA TYR A 520 -23.96 10.63 -1.55
C TYR A 520 -24.68 9.27 -1.65
N GLU A 521 -25.83 9.23 -2.30
CA GLU A 521 -26.60 8.00 -2.51
C GLU A 521 -25.89 6.97 -3.40
N SER A 522 -25.13 7.44 -4.39
CA SER A 522 -24.39 6.56 -5.30
C SER A 522 -23.05 6.05 -4.75
N SER A 523 -22.42 6.82 -3.86
CA SER A 523 -21.00 6.62 -3.49
C SER A 523 -20.81 6.13 -2.06
N GLN A 524 -21.73 6.43 -1.14
CA GLN A 524 -21.70 5.83 0.20
C GLN A 524 -22.43 4.50 0.12
N LEU A 525 -21.72 3.41 0.44
CA LEU A 525 -22.37 2.13 0.73
C LEU A 525 -23.37 2.39 1.86
N LYS A 526 -24.67 2.40 1.54
CA LYS A 526 -25.72 2.45 2.57
C LYS A 526 -25.60 1.11 3.34
N PRO A 527 -25.30 1.12 4.66
CA PRO A 527 -25.47 -0.08 5.46
C PRO A 527 -26.89 -0.61 5.23
N GLY A 528 -27.06 -1.94 5.23
CA GLY A 528 -28.39 -2.52 5.13
C GLY A 528 -29.32 -1.86 6.16
N SER A 529 -30.46 -1.31 5.74
CA SER A 529 -31.40 -0.70 6.67
C SER A 529 -32.29 -1.77 7.30
N GLY A 530 -32.42 -1.77 8.63
CA GLY A 530 -33.41 -2.56 9.36
C GLY A 530 -32.88 -3.29 10.61
N LEU A 531 -33.80 -3.78 11.42
CA LEU A 531 -33.55 -4.52 12.68
C LEU A 531 -32.73 -5.81 12.53
N ARG A 532 -32.36 -6.24 11.32
CA ARG A 532 -31.49 -7.40 11.05
C ARG A 532 -30.02 -7.04 10.85
N ALA A 533 -29.71 -5.81 10.40
CA ALA A 533 -28.36 -5.27 10.36
C ALA A 533 -27.99 -4.53 11.67
N ALA A 534 -29.00 -4.00 12.36
CA ALA A 534 -28.87 -3.29 13.62
C ALA A 534 -28.45 -4.13 14.87
N PRO A 535 -28.76 -5.43 15.05
CA PRO A 535 -28.49 -6.08 16.33
C PRO A 535 -27.00 -6.35 16.53
N MET A 536 -26.27 -6.68 15.45
CA MET A 536 -24.82 -6.83 15.48
C MET A 536 -24.15 -5.47 15.71
N GLU A 537 -24.56 -4.43 14.98
CA GLU A 537 -24.02 -3.07 15.19
C GLU A 537 -24.35 -2.53 16.58
N VAL A 538 -25.57 -2.71 17.08
CA VAL A 538 -25.97 -2.30 18.45
C VAL A 538 -25.23 -3.13 19.49
N ALA A 539 -25.01 -4.42 19.26
CA ALA A 539 -24.19 -5.25 20.15
C ALA A 539 -22.72 -4.82 20.12
N ILE A 540 -22.18 -4.46 18.96
CA ILE A 540 -20.82 -3.92 18.80
C ILE A 540 -20.73 -2.55 19.49
N TRP A 541 -21.70 -1.66 19.31
CA TRP A 541 -21.75 -0.35 19.97
C TRP A 541 -21.98 -0.46 21.47
N ALA A 542 -22.82 -1.38 21.93
CA ALA A 542 -23.07 -1.63 23.36
C ALA A 542 -21.87 -2.33 24.00
N ALA A 543 -21.22 -3.28 23.32
CA ALA A 543 -19.97 -3.89 23.77
C ALA A 543 -18.83 -2.86 23.74
N TYR A 544 -18.78 -1.98 22.74
CA TYR A 544 -17.85 -0.86 22.68
C TYR A 544 -18.10 0.10 23.84
N LEU A 545 -19.34 0.53 24.09
CA LEU A 545 -19.71 1.43 25.18
C LEU A 545 -19.52 0.78 26.55
N ALA A 546 -19.81 -0.51 26.71
CA ALA A 546 -19.58 -1.25 27.94
C ALA A 546 -18.08 -1.47 28.18
N SER A 547 -17.33 -1.84 27.14
CA SER A 547 -15.87 -1.95 27.20
C SER A 547 -15.25 -0.58 27.45
N PHE A 548 -15.79 0.48 26.85
CA PHE A 548 -15.38 1.86 27.02
C PHE A 548 -15.65 2.34 28.46
N TYR A 549 -16.85 2.09 29.00
CA TYR A 549 -17.22 2.39 30.38
C TYR A 549 -16.38 1.60 31.38
N THR A 550 -16.16 0.30 31.13
CA THR A 550 -15.32 -0.55 31.98
C THR A 550 -13.85 -0.12 31.91
N ILE A 551 -13.35 0.20 30.71
CA ILE A 551 -12.00 0.73 30.51
C ILE A 551 -11.86 2.12 31.14
N LEU A 552 -12.84 3.00 31.05
CA LEU A 552 -12.82 4.34 31.65
C LEU A 552 -12.81 4.22 33.18
N SER A 553 -13.68 3.37 33.74
CA SER A 553 -13.78 3.06 35.18
C SER A 553 -12.50 2.42 35.73
N GLU A 554 -11.85 1.52 34.98
CA GLU A 554 -10.58 0.88 35.37
C GLU A 554 -9.35 1.75 35.04
N LYS A 555 -9.44 2.66 34.05
CA LYS A 555 -8.33 3.52 33.60
C LYS A 555 -7.96 4.58 34.62
N VAL A 556 -8.90 5.08 35.41
CA VAL A 556 -8.54 6.06 36.45
C VAL A 556 -7.67 5.42 37.52
N HIS A 557 -7.97 4.17 37.87
CA HIS A 557 -7.15 3.37 38.77
C HIS A 557 -5.80 2.96 38.15
N MET A 558 -5.77 2.63 36.86
CA MET A 558 -4.53 2.26 36.17
C MET A 558 -3.61 3.45 35.88
N LEU A 559 -4.15 4.61 35.46
CA LEU A 559 -3.36 5.82 35.19
C LEU A 559 -2.72 6.39 36.46
N SER A 560 -3.40 6.29 37.62
CA SER A 560 -2.84 6.69 38.91
C SER A 560 -1.69 5.78 39.37
N VAL A 561 -1.82 4.46 39.15
CA VAL A 561 -0.78 3.46 39.47
C VAL A 561 0.41 3.51 38.49
N ILE A 562 0.17 3.83 37.22
CA ILE A 562 1.21 3.92 36.18
C ILE A 562 2.16 5.10 36.42
N PHE A 563 1.66 6.25 36.87
CA PHE A 563 2.45 7.50 36.97
C PHE A 563 2.98 7.83 38.37
N THR A 564 2.80 6.94 39.36
CA THR A 564 3.31 7.09 40.74
C THR A 564 4.69 6.46 41.00
N GLY A 565 5.31 5.80 40.00
CA GLY A 565 6.72 5.40 40.06
C GLY A 565 7.03 4.04 40.72
N ASP A 566 6.12 3.06 40.65
CA ASP A 566 6.31 1.74 41.28
C ASP A 566 7.20 0.78 40.44
N ALA A 567 8.11 0.07 41.10
CA ALA A 567 9.15 -0.77 40.49
C ALA A 567 8.62 -2.04 39.79
N TRP A 568 7.36 -2.41 40.02
CA TRP A 568 6.69 -3.54 39.35
C TRP A 568 6.00 -3.16 38.02
N PHE A 569 6.21 -1.92 37.55
CA PHE A 569 5.64 -1.35 36.34
C PHE A 569 5.77 -2.28 35.11
N CYS A 570 6.96 -2.81 34.82
CA CYS A 570 7.17 -3.62 33.62
C CYS A 570 6.33 -4.91 33.58
N LEU A 571 6.19 -5.61 34.71
CA LEU A 571 5.45 -6.87 34.78
C LEU A 571 3.94 -6.64 34.71
N ARG A 572 3.43 -5.59 35.38
CA ARG A 572 2.00 -5.24 35.34
C ARG A 572 1.61 -4.59 34.02
N TYR A 573 2.50 -3.81 33.39
CA TYR A 573 2.34 -3.27 32.04
C TYR A 573 2.28 -4.38 30.99
N PHE A 574 3.13 -5.40 31.09
CA PHE A 574 3.07 -6.59 30.24
C PHE A 574 1.74 -7.36 30.41
N LEU A 575 1.28 -7.57 31.64
CA LEU A 575 -0.02 -8.20 31.92
C LEU A 575 -1.22 -7.35 31.47
N ALA A 576 -1.11 -6.03 31.55
CA ALA A 576 -2.14 -5.08 31.08
C ALA A 576 -2.21 -5.03 29.56
N ILE A 577 -1.07 -5.06 28.86
CA ILE A 577 -1.01 -5.22 27.40
C ILE A 577 -1.63 -6.55 26.98
N ILE A 578 -1.37 -7.64 27.69
CA ILE A 578 -1.99 -8.94 27.41
C ILE A 578 -3.52 -8.88 27.60
N ARG A 579 -4.02 -8.21 28.66
CA ARG A 579 -5.46 -8.00 28.87
C ARG A 579 -6.08 -7.08 27.82
N LEU A 580 -5.39 -6.01 27.42
CA LEU A 580 -5.83 -5.10 26.37
C LEU A 580 -5.84 -5.80 25.00
N LEU A 581 -4.83 -6.63 24.72
CA LEU A 581 -4.76 -7.50 23.54
C LEU A 581 -5.84 -8.58 23.56
N LEU A 582 -6.19 -9.14 24.72
CA LEU A 582 -7.31 -10.09 24.85
C LEU A 582 -8.67 -9.42 24.59
N VAL A 583 -8.86 -8.17 25.05
CA VAL A 583 -10.06 -7.37 24.77
C VAL A 583 -10.11 -6.92 23.30
N LEU A 584 -8.96 -6.54 22.72
CA LEU A 584 -8.83 -6.26 21.28
C LEU A 584 -9.03 -7.51 20.42
N LEU A 585 -8.55 -8.68 20.86
CA LEU A 585 -8.82 -9.96 20.20
C LEU A 585 -10.32 -10.30 20.27
N LEU A 586 -10.97 -10.07 21.41
CA LEU A 586 -12.43 -10.19 21.53
C LEU A 586 -13.16 -9.20 20.61
N PHE A 587 -12.65 -7.99 20.43
CA PHE A 587 -13.20 -6.99 19.50
C PHE A 587 -13.00 -7.36 18.03
N VAL A 588 -11.85 -7.94 17.66
CA VAL A 588 -11.51 -8.42 16.32
C VAL A 588 -12.20 -9.76 15.97
N VAL A 589 -12.61 -10.54 16.97
CA VAL A 589 -13.39 -11.78 16.77
C VAL A 589 -14.90 -11.49 16.62
N VAL A 590 -15.36 -10.30 17.02
CA VAL A 590 -16.78 -9.90 17.00
C VAL A 590 -17.10 -8.87 15.90
N CYS A 591 -16.13 -8.06 15.47
CA CYS A 591 -16.22 -7.19 14.28
C CYS A 591 -15.71 -7.92 13.04
#